data_AF-A0A483ANH8-F1
#
_entry.id   AF-A0A483ANH8-F1
#
_cell.length_a   1.000
_cell.length_b   1.000
_cell.length_c   1.000
_cell.angle_alpha   90.00
_cell.angle_beta   90.00
_cell.angle_gamma   90.00
#
_symmetry.space_group_name_H-M   'P 1'
#
loop_
_entity.id
_entity.type
_entity.pdbx_description
1 polymer ?
#
loop_
_entity_poly.entity_id
_entity_poly.type
_entity_poly.pdbx_seq_one_letter_code
_entity_poly.pdbx_strand_id
1 'polypeptide(L)'
;MSDTKKSSANQAETDQNFIKMADVFIAEANQLCEVENPDHQLVNAALLYASARFSAFITASLSKSKENYQQSSEAAIEFYTKEFNKMLKEHIKQYEVVFDKKSNTKKK
;
A
#
# COMPACT_ATOMS: atom_id res chain seq x y z
N MET A 1 4.07 -34.61 10.05
CA MET A 1 3.44 -33.46 10.74
C MET A 1 4.41 -32.28 10.94
N SER A 2 5.50 -32.21 10.18
CA SER A 2 6.61 -31.25 10.36
C SER A 2 6.64 -30.10 9.34
N ASP A 3 5.92 -30.22 8.22
CA ASP A 3 6.05 -29.27 7.10
C ASP A 3 5.09 -28.08 7.17
N THR A 4 3.95 -28.21 7.86
CA THR A 4 2.91 -27.16 7.91
C THR A 4 3.27 -25.99 8.83
N LYS A 5 4.14 -26.20 9.83
CA LYS A 5 4.50 -25.16 10.83
C LYS A 5 5.63 -24.23 10.34
N LYS A 6 6.43 -24.68 9.37
CA LYS A 6 7.55 -23.90 8.80
C LYS A 6 7.09 -22.88 7.75
N SER A 7 6.03 -23.16 7.01
CA SER A 7 5.48 -22.22 6.01
C SER A 7 4.75 -21.04 6.66
N SER A 8 4.01 -21.27 7.76
CA SER A 8 3.26 -20.21 8.46
C SER A 8 4.16 -19.20 9.18
N ALA A 9 5.29 -19.65 9.73
CA ALA A 9 6.26 -18.77 10.39
C ALA A 9 6.96 -17.83 9.38
N ASN A 10 7.30 -18.36 8.20
CA ASN A 10 7.96 -17.60 7.14
C ASN A 10 7.04 -16.56 6.49
N GLN A 11 5.74 -16.88 6.40
CA GLN A 11 4.72 -15.93 5.95
C GLN A 11 4.52 -14.78 6.94
N ALA A 12 4.40 -15.08 8.24
CA ALA A 12 4.27 -14.05 9.27
C ALA A 12 5.48 -13.09 9.31
N GLU A 13 6.70 -13.59 9.08
CA GLU A 13 7.90 -12.76 8.99
C GLU A 13 7.88 -11.86 7.74
N THR A 14 7.43 -12.40 6.60
CA THR A 14 7.25 -11.63 5.35
C THR A 14 6.23 -10.50 5.54
N ASP A 15 5.10 -10.80 6.18
CA ASP A 15 4.05 -9.81 6.48
C ASP A 15 4.56 -8.71 7.41
N GLN A 16 5.35 -9.08 8.44
CA GLN A 16 5.96 -8.08 9.33
C GLN A 16 6.96 -7.18 8.60
N ASN A 17 7.78 -7.73 7.71
CA ASN A 17 8.72 -6.93 6.93
C ASN A 17 7.98 -5.99 5.97
N PHE A 18 6.91 -6.46 5.34
CA PHE A 18 6.02 -5.62 4.52
C PHE A 18 5.45 -4.44 5.32
N ILE A 19 4.90 -4.69 6.51
CA ILE A 19 4.35 -3.63 7.39
C ILE A 19 5.43 -2.62 7.78
N LYS A 20 6.61 -3.09 8.20
CA LYS A 20 7.73 -2.19 8.55
C LYS A 20 8.15 -1.31 7.39
N MET A 21 8.17 -1.83 6.16
CA MET A 21 8.47 -1.01 4.98
C MET A 21 7.37 0.02 4.71
N ALA A 22 6.10 -0.35 4.87
CA ALA A 22 4.99 0.60 4.75
C ALA A 22 5.08 1.73 5.79
N ASP A 23 5.45 1.41 7.04
CA ASP A 23 5.63 2.40 8.10
C ASP A 23 6.73 3.42 7.78
N VAL A 24 7.81 3.02 7.12
CA VAL A 24 8.86 3.94 6.66
C VAL A 24 8.30 4.95 5.65
N PHE A 25 7.49 4.51 4.68
CA PHE A 25 6.87 5.42 3.72
C PHE A 25 5.87 6.39 4.37
N ILE A 26 5.11 5.91 5.37
CA ILE A 26 4.19 6.75 6.13
C ILE A 26 4.96 7.78 6.97
N ALA A 27 6.05 7.38 7.61
CA ALA A 27 6.88 8.30 8.39
C ALA A 27 7.43 9.46 7.53
N GLU A 28 7.92 9.15 6.33
CA GLU A 28 8.39 10.16 5.38
C GLU A 28 7.25 11.08 4.91
N ALA A 29 6.07 10.50 4.59
CA ALA A 29 4.90 11.28 4.22
C ALA A 29 4.47 12.24 5.35
N ASN A 30 4.51 11.78 6.61
CA ASN A 30 4.20 12.63 7.76
C ASN A 30 5.19 13.79 7.90
N GLN A 31 6.49 13.55 7.70
CA GLN A 31 7.49 14.63 7.71
C GLN A 31 7.23 15.67 6.61
N LEU A 32 6.82 15.23 5.41
CA LEU A 32 6.45 16.15 4.32
C LEU A 32 5.20 16.98 4.64
N CYS A 33 4.28 16.46 5.46
CA CYS A 33 3.13 17.23 5.96
C CYS A 33 3.53 18.31 6.99
N GLU A 34 4.69 18.21 7.62
CA GLU A 34 5.15 19.17 8.65
C GLU A 34 5.88 20.39 8.06
N VAL A 35 6.26 20.34 6.77
CA VAL A 35 6.92 21.45 6.06
C VAL A 35 5.89 22.54 5.71
N GLU A 36 6.30 23.82 5.75
CA GLU A 36 5.43 25.01 5.63
C GLU A 36 4.31 24.87 4.58
N ASN A 37 3.06 25.05 5.03
CA ASN A 37 1.78 24.78 4.36
C ASN A 37 1.43 23.29 4.21
N PRO A 38 0.80 22.67 5.22
CA PRO A 38 0.42 21.27 5.22
C PRO A 38 -0.73 21.01 4.25
N ASP A 39 -0.41 20.72 2.98
CA ASP A 39 -1.38 20.14 2.06
C ASP A 39 -1.26 18.61 2.09
N HIS A 40 -1.97 18.00 3.05
CA HIS A 40 -2.04 16.53 3.16
C HIS A 40 -2.57 15.88 1.87
N GLN A 41 -3.38 16.60 1.07
CA GLN A 41 -3.88 16.09 -0.20
C GLN A 41 -2.76 16.06 -1.25
N LEU A 42 -1.90 17.09 -1.28
CA LEU A 42 -0.72 17.12 -2.12
C LEU A 42 0.27 16.01 -1.75
N VAL A 43 0.55 15.80 -0.45
CA VAL A 43 1.44 14.73 0.01
C VAL A 43 0.87 13.36 -0.37
N ASN A 44 -0.42 13.13 -0.17
CA ASN A 44 -1.08 11.89 -0.59
C ASN A 44 -1.01 11.69 -2.12
N ALA A 45 -1.24 12.74 -2.90
CA ALA A 45 -1.12 12.69 -4.36
C ALA A 45 0.33 12.38 -4.80
N ALA A 46 1.32 12.97 -4.14
CA ALA A 46 2.73 12.70 -4.37
C ALA A 46 3.10 11.24 -4.04
N LEU A 47 2.59 10.69 -2.94
CA LEU A 47 2.81 9.29 -2.56
C LEU A 47 2.20 8.32 -3.59
N LEU A 48 0.98 8.60 -4.07
CA LEU A 48 0.34 7.83 -5.13
C LEU A 48 1.15 7.89 -6.43
N TYR A 49 1.64 9.08 -6.80
CA TYR A 49 2.50 9.26 -7.98
C TYR A 49 3.83 8.51 -7.86
N ALA A 50 4.47 8.55 -6.68
CA ALA A 50 5.69 7.80 -6.41
C ALA A 50 5.47 6.29 -6.52
N SER A 51 4.37 5.77 -5.96
CA SER A 51 3.98 4.36 -6.07
C SER A 51 3.81 3.92 -7.53
N ALA A 52 3.15 4.73 -8.35
CA ALA A 52 2.97 4.44 -9.78
C ALA A 52 4.31 4.38 -10.54
N ARG A 53 5.23 5.32 -10.27
CA ARG A 53 6.58 5.32 -10.87
C ARG A 53 7.38 4.09 -10.48
N PHE A 54 7.34 3.71 -9.21
CA PHE A 54 8.04 2.53 -8.72
C PHE A 54 7.47 1.25 -9.33
N SER A 55 6.14 1.14 -9.43
CA SER A 55 5.46 0.01 -10.06
C SER A 55 5.81 -0.12 -11.54
N ALA A 56 5.89 1.00 -12.27
CA ALA A 56 6.34 1.03 -13.65
C ALA A 56 7.82 0.60 -13.78
N PHE A 57 8.68 1.06 -12.88
CA PHE A 57 10.08 0.65 -12.81
C PHE A 57 10.22 -0.86 -12.59
N ILE A 58 9.52 -1.44 -11.61
CA ILE A 58 9.55 -2.90 -11.36
C ILE A 58 9.09 -3.68 -12.60
N THR A 59 8.01 -3.24 -13.25
CA THR A 59 7.51 -3.87 -14.49
C THR A 59 8.55 -3.84 -15.60
N ALA A 60 9.24 -2.71 -15.76
CA ALA A 60 10.33 -2.57 -16.73
C ALA A 60 11.53 -3.45 -16.36
N SER A 61 11.95 -3.47 -15.09
CA SER A 61 13.08 -4.28 -14.60
C SER A 61 12.86 -5.79 -14.75
N LEU A 62 11.61 -6.25 -14.70
CA LEU A 62 11.24 -7.66 -14.91
C LEU A 62 11.08 -8.03 -16.39
N SER A 63 11.05 -7.04 -17.28
CA SER A 63 10.84 -7.26 -18.71
C SER A 63 12.16 -7.54 -19.43
N LYS A 64 12.17 -8.55 -20.31
CA LYS A 64 13.39 -8.96 -21.03
C LYS A 64 13.67 -8.17 -22.30
N SER A 65 12.65 -7.48 -22.82
CA SER A 65 12.73 -6.62 -24.00
C SER A 65 11.62 -5.57 -23.97
N LYS A 66 11.67 -4.63 -24.90
CA LYS A 66 10.63 -3.63 -25.10
C LYS A 66 9.29 -4.28 -25.45
N GLU A 67 9.29 -5.28 -26.31
CA GLU A 67 8.08 -6.02 -26.71
C GLU A 67 7.48 -6.76 -25.51
N ASN A 68 8.31 -7.39 -24.69
CA ASN A 68 7.85 -8.06 -23.48
C ASN A 68 7.24 -7.06 -22.47
N TYR A 69 7.84 -5.89 -22.32
CA TYR A 69 7.28 -4.81 -21.50
C TYR A 69 5.93 -4.33 -22.02
N GLN A 70 5.80 -4.12 -23.33
CA GLN A 70 4.53 -3.70 -23.94
C GLN A 70 3.44 -4.75 -23.73
N GLN A 71 3.77 -6.04 -23.86
CA GLN A 71 2.84 -7.13 -23.64
C GLN A 71 2.44 -7.32 -22.16
N SER A 72 3.35 -7.03 -21.22
CA SER A 72 3.10 -7.18 -19.79
C SER A 72 2.47 -5.94 -19.13
N SER A 73 2.51 -4.78 -19.79
CA SER A 73 2.12 -3.49 -19.22
C SER A 73 0.65 -3.48 -18.74
N GLU A 74 -0.28 -3.93 -19.57
CA GLU A 74 -1.70 -3.91 -19.23
C GLU A 74 -2.01 -4.82 -18.04
N ALA A 75 -1.45 -6.04 -18.04
CA ALA A 75 -1.60 -6.98 -16.93
C ALA A 75 -0.98 -6.43 -15.62
N ALA A 76 0.13 -5.72 -15.71
CA ALA A 76 0.76 -5.07 -14.56
C ALA A 76 -0.13 -3.94 -14.02
N ILE A 77 -0.70 -3.09 -14.89
CA ILE A 77 -1.63 -2.02 -14.50
C ILE A 77 -2.86 -2.61 -13.78
N GLU A 78 -3.47 -3.65 -14.35
CA GLU A 78 -4.61 -4.33 -13.72
C GLU A 78 -4.24 -4.89 -12.35
N PHE A 79 -3.08 -5.55 -12.23
CA PHE A 79 -2.60 -6.10 -10.97
C PHE A 79 -2.42 -5.01 -9.90
N TYR A 80 -1.65 -3.95 -10.18
CA TYR A 80 -1.36 -2.91 -9.18
C TYR A 80 -2.63 -2.17 -8.76
N THR A 81 -3.51 -1.83 -9.71
CA THR A 81 -4.76 -1.12 -9.40
C THR A 81 -5.72 -1.97 -8.58
N LYS A 82 -5.81 -3.27 -8.86
CA LYS A 82 -6.62 -4.22 -8.09
C LYS A 82 -6.11 -4.38 -6.65
N GLU A 83 -4.81 -4.56 -6.46
CA GLU A 83 -4.24 -4.70 -5.11
C GLU A 83 -4.37 -3.41 -4.32
N PHE A 84 -4.09 -2.24 -4.92
CA PHE A 84 -4.32 -0.95 -4.28
C PHE A 84 -5.78 -0.76 -3.86
N ASN A 85 -6.73 -1.08 -4.76
CA ASN A 85 -8.15 -0.96 -4.46
C ASN A 85 -8.58 -1.87 -3.30
N LYS A 86 -8.06 -3.09 -3.24
CA LYS A 86 -8.31 -4.03 -2.14
C LYS A 86 -7.83 -3.48 -0.81
N MET A 87 -6.56 -3.05 -0.73
CA MET A 87 -5.97 -2.49 0.49
C MET A 87 -6.71 -1.21 0.95
N LEU A 88 -7.01 -0.31 0.00
CA LEU A 88 -7.73 0.93 0.30
C LEU A 88 -9.13 0.66 0.89
N LYS A 89 -9.89 -0.27 0.29
CA LYS A 89 -11.22 -0.66 0.79
C LYS A 89 -11.13 -1.22 2.21
N GLU A 90 -10.14 -2.08 2.46
CA GLU A 90 -9.93 -2.66 3.78
C GLU A 90 -9.63 -1.58 4.83
N HIS A 91 -8.71 -0.66 4.54
CA HIS A 91 -8.37 0.42 5.46
C HIS A 91 -9.51 1.42 5.67
N ILE A 92 -10.23 1.82 4.62
CA ILE A 92 -11.40 2.71 4.77
C ILE A 92 -12.45 2.06 5.68
N LYS A 93 -12.73 0.77 5.49
CA LYS A 93 -13.68 0.03 6.35
C LYS A 93 -13.23 0.01 7.81
N GLN A 94 -11.94 -0.09 8.10
CA GLN A 94 -11.41 -0.02 9.47
C GLN A 94 -11.71 1.33 10.14
N TYR A 95 -11.75 2.43 9.37
CA TYR A 95 -12.13 3.74 9.88
C TYR A 95 -13.64 3.91 10.12
N GLU A 96 -14.52 3.14 9.46
CA GLU A 96 -15.97 3.15 9.73
C GLU A 96 -16.26 2.84 11.21
N VAL A 97 -15.52 1.89 11.79
CA VAL A 97 -15.64 1.47 13.20
C VAL A 97 -15.38 2.63 14.18
N VAL A 98 -14.57 3.62 13.79
CA VAL A 98 -14.29 4.81 14.61
C VAL A 98 -15.54 5.69 14.74
N PHE A 99 -16.36 5.76 13.70
CA PHE A 99 -17.60 6.53 13.71
C PHE A 99 -18.72 5.81 14.48
N ASP A 100 -18.80 4.48 14.40
CA ASP A 100 -19.73 3.66 15.17
C ASP A 100 -19.47 3.73 16.68
N LYS A 101 -18.19 3.83 17.08
CA LYS A 101 -17.85 4.05 18.50
C LYS A 101 -18.29 5.42 18.99
N LYS A 102 -18.08 6.48 18.20
CA LYS A 102 -18.46 7.85 18.58
C LYS A 102 -19.97 8.04 18.75
N SER A 103 -20.80 7.33 17.98
CA SER A 103 -22.26 7.40 18.12
C SER A 103 -22.78 6.75 19.41
N ASN A 104 -22.10 5.70 19.89
CA ASN A 104 -22.45 5.01 21.14
C ASN A 104 -21.98 5.74 22.41
N THR A 105 -20.92 6.57 22.33
CA THR A 105 -20.42 7.33 23.50
C THR A 105 -21.23 8.60 23.78
N LYS A 106 -22.02 9.11 22.83
CA LYS A 106 -22.89 10.30 23.03
C LYS A 106 -24.26 9.99 23.66
N LYS A 107 -24.49 8.76 24.12
CA LYS A 107 -25.77 8.32 24.74
C LYS A 107 -25.69 8.07 26.26
N LYS A 108 -24.72 8.65 26.97
CA LYS A 108 -24.68 8.63 28.45
C LYS A 108 -24.58 10.04 29.01
#